data_AF-A0A2X4NHK4-F1
#
_entry.id   AF-A0A2X4NHK4-F1
#
_cell.length_a   1.000
_cell.length_b   1.000
_cell.length_c   1.000
_cell.angle_alpha   90.00
_cell.angle_beta   90.00
_cell.angle_gamma   90.00
#
_symmetry.space_group_name_H-M   'P 1'
#
loop_
_entity.id
_entity.type
_entity.pdbx_description
1 polymer ?
#
loop_
_entity_poly.entity_id
_entity_poly.type
_entity_poly.pdbx_seq_one_letter_code
_entity_poly.pdbx_strand_id
1 'polypeptide(L)' 'MNWFEITLIDGTRGLLNLDNVVDIWKGLDDDYATISQVNDEELEVPASEYDRLKRALDLKGYTLGGF' A
#
# COMPACT_ATOMS: atom_id res chain seq x y z
N MET A 1 8.52 -6.32 -13.23
CA MET A 1 8.09 -7.33 -12.26
C MET A 1 7.57 -6.54 -11.07
N ASN A 2 6.25 -6.52 -10.86
CA ASN A 2 5.57 -5.48 -10.08
C ASN A 2 5.15 -5.98 -8.68
N TRP A 3 5.81 -7.02 -8.19
CA TRP A 3 5.56 -7.57 -6.85
C TRP A 3 6.41 -6.83 -5.82
N PHE A 4 5.79 -6.47 -4.70
CA PHE A 4 6.41 -5.74 -3.60
C PHE A 4 6.23 -6.52 -2.28
N GLU A 5 7.31 -6.68 -1.52
CA GLU A 5 7.26 -7.32 -0.21
C GLU A 5 6.73 -6.33 0.83
N ILE A 6 5.62 -6.69 1.47
CA ILE A 6 4.98 -5.92 2.53
C ILE A 6 4.94 -6.70 3.83
N THR A 7 4.85 -5.98 4.94
CA THR A 7 4.46 -6.54 6.24
C THR A 7 3.00 -6.24 6.50
N LEU A 8 2.23 -7.24 6.92
CA LEU A 8 0.82 -7.09 7.31
C LEU A 8 0.69 -6.68 8.77
N ILE A 9 -0.51 -6.25 9.19
CA ILE A 9 -0.77 -5.79 10.56
C ILE A 9 -0.47 -6.85 11.64
N ASP A 10 -0.55 -8.14 11.29
CA ASP A 10 -0.22 -9.26 12.17
C ASP A 10 1.29 -9.59 12.23
N GLY A 11 2.12 -8.82 11.52
CA GLY A 11 3.57 -9.01 11.44
C GLY A 11 4.01 -10.09 10.43
N THR A 12 3.07 -10.72 9.72
CA THR A 12 3.41 -11.64 8.63
C THR A 12 3.88 -10.89 7.39
N ARG A 13 4.67 -11.56 6.56
CA ARG A 13 5.15 -11.00 5.29
C ARG A 13 4.28 -11.49 4.15
N GLY A 14 3.92 -10.55 3.28
CA GLY A 14 3.13 -10.80 2.08
C GLY A 14 3.81 -10.28 0.82
N LEU A 15 3.29 -10.72 -0.32
CA LEU A 15 3.62 -10.14 -1.63
C LEU A 15 2.39 -9.41 -2.15
N LEU A 16 2.55 -8.11 -2.41
CA LEU A 16 1.54 -7.26 -3.01
C LEU A 16 1.85 -7.07 -4.49
N ASN A 17 0.85 -7.26 -5.35
CA ASN A 17 0.98 -6.85 -6.74
C ASN A 17 0.69 -5.36 -6.86
N LEU A 18 1.71 -4.54 -7.18
CA LEU A 18 1.56 -3.10 -7.38
C LEU A 18 0.67 -2.74 -8.57
N ASP A 19 0.36 -3.69 -9.47
CA ASP A 19 -0.65 -3.50 -10.52
C ASP A 19 -2.08 -3.54 -10.00
N ASN A 20 -2.29 -4.14 -8.83
CA ASN A 20 -3.61 -4.24 -8.22
C ASN A 20 -3.90 -3.08 -7.27
N VAL A 21 -2.93 -2.25 -6.91
CA VAL A 21 -3.12 -1.14 -5.97
C VAL A 21 -3.84 0.02 -6.66
N VAL A 22 -4.97 0.43 -6.12
CA VAL A 22 -5.75 1.59 -6.59
C VAL A 22 -5.34 2.84 -5.82
N ASP A 23 -5.30 2.75 -4.50
CA ASP A 23 -4.94 3.86 -3.62
C ASP A 23 -4.29 3.36 -2.34
N ILE A 24 -3.54 4.23 -1.68
CA ILE A 24 -3.00 4.01 -0.35
C ILE A 24 -3.14 5.29 0.49
N TRP A 25 -3.73 5.15 1.67
CA TRP A 25 -3.86 6.26 2.61
C TRP A 25 -3.61 5.79 4.04
N LYS A 26 -3.31 6.76 4.90
CA LYS A 26 -3.23 6.58 6.35
C LYS A 26 -3.70 7.87 7.02
N GLY A 27 -4.32 7.76 8.19
CA GLY A 27 -4.54 8.91 9.04
C GLY A 27 -3.23 9.56 9.51
N LEU A 28 -3.36 10.76 10.06
CA LEU A 28 -2.23 11.48 10.65
C LEU A 28 -1.61 10.70 11.82
N ASP A 29 -2.49 10.16 12.68
CA ASP A 29 -2.15 9.48 13.93
C ASP A 29 -2.49 7.97 13.91
N ASP A 30 -2.81 7.42 12.74
CA ASP A 30 -3.13 6.00 12.62
C ASP A 30 -1.86 5.14 12.63
N ASP A 31 -1.94 4.02 13.36
CA ASP A 31 -0.87 3.02 13.43
C ASP A 31 -0.82 2.10 12.19
N TYR A 32 -1.83 2.21 11.31
CA TYR A 32 -1.97 1.43 10.09
C TYR A 32 -2.24 2.32 8.87
N ALA A 33 -1.97 1.76 7.70
CA ALA A 33 -2.32 2.30 6.40
C ALA A 33 -3.22 1.30 5.68
N THR A 34 -4.17 1.83 4.91
CA THR A 34 -5.10 1.03 4.11
C THR A 34 -4.68 1.11 2.65
N ILE A 35 -4.69 -0.04 2.00
CA ILE A 35 -4.41 -0.20 0.57
C ILE A 35 -5.71 -0.68 -0.08
N SER A 36 -6.30 0.14 -0.95
CA SER A 36 -7.38 -0.32 -1.83
C SER A 36 -6.82 -1.05 -3.03
N GLN A 37 -7.47 -2.15 -3.41
CA GLN A 37 -7.12 -2.93 -4.59
C GLN A 37 -8.22 -2.91 -5.66
N VAL A 38 -7.87 -3.27 -6.89
CA VAL A 38 -8.78 -3.30 -8.06
C VAL A 38 -9.95 -4.28 -7.94
N ASN A 39 -9.87 -5.22 -6.99
CA ASN A 39 -10.91 -6.20 -6.69
C ASN A 39 -11.83 -5.76 -5.54
N ASP A 40 -11.84 -4.47 -5.18
CA ASP A 40 -12.55 -3.89 -4.04
C ASP A 40 -12.13 -4.48 -2.67
N GLU A 41 -10.97 -5.14 -2.63
CA GLU A 41 -10.38 -5.64 -1.39
C GLU A 41 -9.51 -4.54 -0.75
N GLU A 42 -9.62 -4.42 0.56
CA GLU A 42 -8.78 -3.54 1.35
C GLU A 42 -7.79 -4.37 2.17
N LEU A 43 -6.54 -3.91 2.20
CA LEU A 43 -5.48 -4.52 2.98
C LEU A 43 -4.92 -3.52 3.98
N GLU A 44 -4.84 -3.94 5.24
CA GLU A 44 -4.23 -3.16 6.31
C GLU A 44 -2.77 -3.57 6.52
N VAL A 45 -1.90 -2.57 6.49
CA VAL A 45 -0.47 -2.70 6.76
C VAL A 45 -0.05 -1.73 7.85
N PRO A 46 1.05 -1.95 8.57
CA PRO A 46 1.58 -0.98 9.51
C PRO A 46 1.84 0.37 8.82
N ALA A 47 1.62 1.48 9.52
CA ALA A 47 1.85 2.82 8.98
C ALA A 47 3.30 3.02 8.49
N SER A 48 4.27 2.27 9.02
CA SER A 48 5.66 2.27 8.55
C SER A 48 5.83 1.74 7.12
N GLU A 49 4.92 0.92 6.63
CA GLU A 49 4.94 0.39 5.25
C GLU A 49 4.43 1.41 4.23
N TYR A 50 3.65 2.40 4.67
CA TYR A 50 3.07 3.44 3.81
C TYR A 50 4.13 4.13 2.95
N ASP A 51 5.19 4.67 3.56
CA ASP A 51 6.21 5.43 2.84
C ASP A 51 7.00 4.56 1.86
N ARG A 52 7.21 3.27 2.22
CA ARG A 52 7.89 2.30 1.37
C ARG A 52 7.05 1.99 0.12
N LEU A 53 5.76 1.75 0.33
CA LEU A 53 4.82 1.41 -0.74
C LEU A 53 4.54 2.61 -1.64
N LYS A 54 4.34 3.80 -1.06
CA LYS A 54 4.17 5.06 -1.81
C LYS A 54 5.32 5.34 -2.76
N ARG A 55 6.57 5.20 -2.29
CA ARG A 55 7.75 5.37 -3.16
C ARG A 55 7.80 4.33 -4.29
N ALA A 56 7.42 3.09 -4.01
CA ALA A 56 7.38 2.04 -5.04
C ALA A 56 6.32 2.33 -6.11
N LEU A 57 5.16 2.86 -5.72
CA LEU A 57 4.10 3.32 -6.61
C LEU A 57 4.53 4.56 -7.42
N ASP A 58 5.15 5.55 -6.77
CA ASP A 58 5.68 6.75 -7.45
C ASP A 58 6.71 6.38 -8.53
N LEU A 59 7.63 5.45 -8.24
CA LEU A 59 8.63 4.96 -9.20
C LEU A 59 8.01 4.22 -10.39
N LYS A 60 6.82 3.65 -10.21
CA LYS A 60 6.03 3.04 -11.28
C LYS A 60 5.30 4.08 -12.14
N GLY A 61 5.33 5.36 -11.75
CA GLY A 61 4.53 6.41 -12.37
C GLY A 61 3.06 6.38 -11.93
N TYR A 62 2.74 5.68 -10.83
CA TYR A 62 1.41 5.71 -10.25
C TYR A 62 1.18 7.09 -9.63
N THR A 63 0.28 7.86 -10.22
CA THR A 63 -0.15 9.13 -9.63
C THR A 63 -1.26 8.80 -8.66
N LEU A 64 -0.93 8.71 -7.36
CA LEU A 64 -1.95 8.66 -6.31
C LEU A 64 -2.89 9.84 -6.53
N GLY A 65 -4.18 9.55 -6.65
CA GLY A 65 -5.21 10.54 -6.97
C GLY A 65 -5.15 11.65 -5.94
N GLY A 66 -4.63 12.82 -6.35
CA GLY A 66 -4.72 14.02 -5.55
C GLY A 66 -6.19 14.37 -5.39
N PHE A 67 -6.66 14.35 -4.15
CA PHE A 67 -7.85 15.10 -3.77
C PHE A 67 -7.50 16.59 -3.67
#